data_AF-A0A6I9X6F2-F1
#
_entry.id   AF-A0A6I9X6F2-F1
#
_cell.length_a   1.000
_cell.length_b   1.000
_cell.length_c   1.000
_cell.angle_alpha   90.00
_cell.angle_beta   90.00
_cell.angle_gamma   90.00
#
_symmetry.space_group_name_H-M   'P 1'
#
loop_
_entity.id
_entity.type
_entity.pdbx_description
1 polymer ?
#
loop_
_entity_poly.entity_id
_entity_poly.type
_entity_poly.pdbx_seq_one_letter_code
_entity_poly.pdbx_strand_id
1 'polypeptide(L)'
;MKVELVFLQLTRFFKIFSLVKRLRIEKSVSKDPVDFEKHIERELQCKDGELQTEDFSFPEIQATYLRIIILSASDAFVSVHRVIAEGLSDES
;
A
#
# COMPACT_ATOMS: atom_id res chain seq x y z
N MET A 1 6.43 11.06 -0.33
CA MET A 1 5.43 10.94 0.75
C MET A 1 5.84 9.77 1.63
N LYS A 2 6.27 10.02 2.87
CA LYS A 2 6.64 8.99 3.85
C LYS A 2 5.45 8.86 4.80
N VAL A 3 4.78 7.71 4.80
CA VAL A 3 3.72 7.39 5.75
C VAL A 3 4.34 6.46 6.78
N GLU A 4 4.58 6.95 7.99
CA GLU A 4 4.98 6.11 9.13
C GLU A 4 3.73 5.53 9.75
N LEU A 5 3.55 4.23 9.58
CA LEU A 5 2.62 3.42 10.36
C LEU A 5 3.50 2.64 11.33
N VAL A 6 3.05 2.46 12.57
CA VAL A 6 3.81 1.79 13.64
C VAL A 6 2.93 0.63 14.11
N PHE A 7 3.49 -0.59 14.05
CA PHE A 7 2.92 -1.89 14.48
C PHE A 7 1.47 -2.18 14.06
N LEU A 8 1.30 -2.82 12.90
CA LEU A 8 -0.01 -3.35 12.47
C LEU A 8 0.11 -4.79 11.94
N GLN A 9 -0.68 -5.71 12.50
CA GLN A 9 -1.11 -6.96 11.87
C GLN A 9 -2.09 -6.61 10.75
N LEU A 10 -1.59 -6.25 9.57
CA LEU A 10 -2.41 -5.64 8.53
C LEU A 10 -3.46 -6.63 7.99
N THR A 11 -4.74 -6.33 8.22
CA THR A 11 -5.87 -7.14 7.77
C THR A 11 -6.44 -6.62 6.45
N ARG A 12 -6.40 -5.30 6.23
CA ARG A 12 -6.99 -4.67 5.06
C ARG A 12 -6.26 -3.40 4.68
N PHE A 13 -6.14 -3.17 3.38
CA PHE A 13 -5.51 -1.97 2.85
C PHE A 13 -6.41 -1.36 1.77
N PHE A 14 -6.87 -0.13 2.03
CA PHE A 14 -7.77 0.60 1.16
C PHE A 14 -7.02 1.71 0.44
N LYS A 15 -7.12 1.75 -0.88
CA LYS A 15 -6.41 2.72 -1.71
C LYS A 15 -7.34 3.36 -2.74
N ILE A 16 -7.39 4.70 -2.75
CA ILE A 16 -8.06 5.50 -3.79
C ILE A 16 -7.00 6.22 -4.65
N PHE A 17 -6.90 5.85 -5.93
CA PHE A 17 -5.94 6.42 -6.91
C PHE A 17 -6.66 6.89 -8.15
N SER A 18 -6.06 7.84 -8.85
CA SER A 18 -6.33 8.03 -10.28
C SER A 18 -5.09 7.64 -11.08
N LEU A 19 -5.33 6.92 -12.18
CA LEU A 19 -4.36 6.64 -13.24
C LEU A 19 -3.12 5.83 -12.81
N VAL A 20 -3.17 5.10 -11.69
CA VAL A 20 -2.11 4.15 -11.33
C VAL A 20 -2.33 2.86 -12.11
N LYS A 21 -1.30 2.42 -12.84
CA LYS A 21 -1.35 1.20 -13.64
C LYS A 21 -0.72 0.02 -12.92
N ARG A 22 0.40 0.23 -12.24
CA ARG A 22 1.08 -0.84 -11.50
C ARG A 22 1.65 -0.32 -10.21
N LEU A 23 1.43 -1.07 -9.14
CA LEU A 23 2.00 -0.78 -7.84
C LEU A 23 2.60 -2.02 -7.18
N ARG A 24 3.50 -1.76 -6.25
CA ARG A 24 4.06 -2.75 -5.35
C ARG A 24 3.91 -2.27 -3.91
N ILE A 25 3.56 -3.20 -3.03
CA ILE A 25 3.63 -2.99 -1.59
C ILE A 25 4.76 -3.85 -1.06
N GLU A 26 5.65 -3.20 -0.33
CA GLU A 26 6.73 -3.83 0.41
C GLU A 26 6.48 -3.63 1.90
N LYS A 27 6.94 -4.57 2.72
CA LYS A 27 6.83 -4.50 4.17
C LYS A 27 8.20 -4.62 4.81
N SER A 28 8.34 -4.07 6.01
CA SER A 28 9.50 -4.32 6.87
C SER A 28 9.01 -4.58 8.29
N VAL A 29 9.67 -5.51 8.97
CA VAL A 29 9.48 -5.79 10.40
C VAL A 29 10.62 -5.23 11.25
N SER A 30 11.60 -4.58 10.62
CA SER A 30 12.73 -3.96 11.30
C SER A 30 12.27 -2.79 12.18
N LYS A 31 13.08 -2.47 13.19
CA LYS A 31 12.84 -1.30 14.07
C LYS A 31 13.00 0.02 13.33
N ASP A 32 13.79 0.01 12.26
CA ASP A 32 14.01 1.14 11.36
C ASP A 32 13.37 0.86 9.99
N PRO A 33 13.05 1.88 9.18
CA PRO A 33 12.46 1.73 7.85
C PRO A 33 13.53 1.27 6.84
N VAL A 34 14.02 0.04 7.02
CA VAL A 34 15.02 -0.65 6.20
C VAL A 34 14.56 -2.07 5.89
N ASP A 35 15.32 -2.82 5.10
CA ASP A 35 15.09 -4.24 4.81
C ASP A 35 13.66 -4.56 4.30
N PHE A 36 13.15 -3.70 3.44
CA PHE A 36 11.83 -3.90 2.84
C PHE A 36 11.83 -5.12 1.92
N GLU A 37 10.90 -6.03 2.17
CA GLU A 37 10.64 -7.20 1.36
C GLU A 37 9.37 -7.00 0.53
N LYS A 38 9.42 -7.42 -0.74
CA LYS A 38 8.25 -7.38 -1.63
C LYS A 38 7.16 -8.29 -1.07
N HIS A 39 6.01 -7.70 -0.78
CA HIS A 39 4.86 -8.45 -0.32
C HIS A 39 3.86 -8.72 -1.45
N ILE A 40 3.46 -7.68 -2.17
CA ILE A 40 2.50 -7.80 -3.28
C ILE A 40 2.88 -6.85 -4.42
N GLU A 41 2.63 -7.29 -5.64
CA GLU A 41 2.67 -6.46 -6.82
C GLU A 41 1.41 -6.71 -7.63
N ARG A 42 0.75 -5.62 -8.04
CA ARG A 42 -0.55 -5.65 -8.69
C ARG A 42 -0.59 -4.67 -9.84
N GLU A 43 -1.15 -5.14 -10.94
CA GLU A 43 -1.55 -4.33 -12.07
C GLU A 43 -3.01 -3.96 -11.85
N LEU A 44 -3.32 -2.67 -11.99
CA LEU A 44 -4.64 -2.11 -11.74
C LEU A 44 -5.29 -1.78 -13.07
N GLN A 45 -6.60 -1.98 -13.12
CA GLN A 45 -7.36 -1.57 -14.29
C GLN A 45 -7.58 -0.06 -14.27
N CYS A 46 -7.08 0.64 -15.28
CA CYS A 46 -7.39 2.05 -15.48
C CYS A 46 -8.89 2.19 -15.75
N LYS A 47 -9.56 3.05 -14.97
CA LYS A 47 -10.94 3.44 -15.22
C LYS A 47 -10.92 4.90 -15.65
N ASP A 48 -11.26 5.16 -16.90
CA ASP A 48 -11.22 6.52 -17.46
C ASP A 48 -12.21 7.42 -16.70
N GLY A 49 -11.69 8.51 -16.14
CA GLY A 49 -12.49 9.53 -15.45
C GLY A 49 -12.99 9.15 -14.04
N GLU A 50 -12.67 7.96 -13.52
CA GLU A 50 -13.13 7.51 -12.19
C GLU A 50 -11.97 7.27 -11.21
N LEU A 51 -12.28 7.37 -9.92
CA LEU A 51 -11.35 6.97 -8.86
C LEU A 51 -11.25 5.44 -8.79
N GLN A 52 -10.03 4.92 -8.96
CA GLN A 52 -9.73 3.51 -8.75
C GLN A 52 -9.72 3.23 -7.26
N THR A 53 -10.59 2.31 -6.83
CA THR A 53 -10.64 1.82 -5.46
C THR A 53 -10.16 0.39 -5.43
N GLU A 54 -9.04 0.16 -4.77
CA GLU A 54 -8.44 -1.16 -4.62
C GLU A 54 -8.43 -1.55 -3.16
N ASP A 55 -8.89 -2.76 -2.91
CA ASP A 55 -8.91 -3.40 -1.60
C ASP A 55 -7.96 -4.60 -1.63
N PHE A 56 -6.90 -4.52 -0.83
CA PHE A 56 -5.94 -5.60 -0.69
C PHE A 56 -6.18 -6.26 0.66
N SER A 57 -6.63 -7.51 0.61
CA SER A 57 -6.71 -8.38 1.77
C SER A 57 -5.51 -9.31 1.80
N PHE A 58 -4.89 -9.44 2.96
CA PHE A 58 -3.72 -10.29 3.16
C PHE A 58 -4.06 -11.39 4.17
N PRO A 59 -3.58 -12.64 3.99
CA PRO A 59 -3.46 -13.54 5.14
C PRO A 59 -2.54 -12.85 6.15
N GLU A 60 -2.94 -12.80 7.43
CA GLU A 60 -2.30 -12.02 8.50
C GLU A 60 -0.80 -11.77 8.28
N ILE A 61 -0.43 -10.51 8.02
CA ILE A 61 0.96 -10.12 7.84
C ILE A 61 1.42 -9.21 8.97
N GLN A 62 2.61 -9.52 9.48
CA GLN A 62 3.34 -8.62 10.37
C GLN A 62 4.12 -7.60 9.55
N ALA A 63 3.89 -6.33 9.86
CA ALA A 63 4.64 -5.21 9.32
C ALA A 63 4.77 -4.10 10.38
N THR A 64 6.00 -3.64 10.59
CA THR A 64 6.30 -2.38 11.29
C THR A 64 6.15 -1.22 10.32
N TYR A 65 6.68 -1.36 9.09
CA TYR A 65 6.58 -0.35 8.05
C TYR A 65 5.98 -0.91 6.76
N LEU A 66 5.18 -0.09 6.09
CA LEU A 66 4.74 -0.34 4.72
C LEU A 66 5.36 0.68 3.77
N ARG A 67 5.75 0.20 2.59
CA ARG A 67 6.16 1.06 1.48
C ARG A 67 5.28 0.74 0.28
N ILE A 68 4.61 1.76 -0.25
CA ILE A 68 3.89 1.63 -1.51
C ILE A 68 4.67 2.33 -2.61
N ILE A 69 4.98 1.58 -3.65
CA ILE A 69 5.74 2.02 -4.81
C ILE A 69 4.81 2.02 -6.01
N ILE A 70 4.65 3.18 -6.65
CA ILE A 70 3.99 3.28 -7.95
C ILE A 70 5.05 2.94 -9.00
N LEU A 71 4.90 1.80 -9.67
CA LEU A 71 5.83 1.31 -10.68
C LEU A 71 5.51 1.90 -12.07
N SER A 72 4.23 2.11 -12.36
CA SER A 72 3.80 2.76 -13.59
C SER A 72 2.42 3.41 -13.46
N ALA A 73 2.17 4.36 -14.35
CA ALA A 73 0.95 5.13 -14.48
C ALA A 73 0.35 4.96 -15.88
N SER A 74 -0.94 5.25 -16.01
CA SER A 74 -1.64 5.28 -17.29
C SER A 74 -1.45 6.61 -18.04
N ASP A 75 -0.97 7.65 -17.35
CA ASP A 75 -0.72 8.99 -17.89
C ASP A 75 0.50 9.64 -17.21
N ALA A 76 0.86 10.85 -17.61
CA ALA A 76 1.98 11.63 -17.09
C ALA A 76 1.84 11.99 -15.59
N PHE A 77 0.63 11.93 -15.04
CA PHE A 77 0.34 12.28 -13.65
C PHE A 77 -0.42 11.15 -12.94
N VAL A 78 -0.13 11.00 -11.65
CA VAL A 78 -0.87 10.13 -10.73
C VAL A 78 -1.23 10.92 -9.48
N SER A 79 -2.37 10.59 -8.88
CA SER A 79 -2.76 11.16 -7.60
C SER A 79 -3.12 10.06 -6.60
N VAL A 80 -2.63 10.26 -5.38
CA VAL A 80 -2.90 9.42 -4.22
C VAL A 80 -3.89 10.16 -3.33
N HIS A 81 -5.15 9.72 -3.33
CA HIS A 81 -6.20 10.46 -2.60
C HIS A 81 -6.30 10.00 -1.16
N ARG A 82 -6.29 8.68 -0.95
CA ARG A 82 -6.42 8.10 0.39
C ARG A 82 -5.68 6.77 0.47
N VAL A 83 -5.02 6.56 1.60
CA VAL A 83 -4.42 5.31 2.02
C VAL A 83 -4.96 4.97 3.40
N ILE A 84 -5.56 3.79 3.56
CA ILE A 84 -5.98 3.26 4.85
C ILE A 84 -5.27 1.92 5.02
N ALA A 85 -4.66 1.71 6.18
CA ALA A 85 -4.08 0.45 6.58
C ALA A 85 -4.73 0.06 7.91
N GLU A 86 -5.43 -1.07 7.92
CA GLU A 86 -6.12 -1.61 9.10
C GLU A 86 -5.35 -2.83 9.59
N GLY A 87 -5.22 -2.97 10.91
CA GLY A 87 -4.57 -4.11 11.52
C GLY A 87 -4.65 -4.10 13.04
N LEU A 88 -4.23 -5.21 13.66
CA LEU A 88 -4.13 -5.32 15.12
C LEU A 88 -2.76 -4.80 15.58
N SER A 89 -2.75 -3.88 16.53
CA SER A 89 -1.54 -3.52 17.27
C SER A 89 -1.44 -4.43 18.49
N ASP A 90 -0.28 -5.09 18.68
CA ASP A 90 0.03 -5.68 19.98
C ASP A 90 0.29 -4.54 20.96
N GLU A 91 -0.75 -4.08 21.66
CA GLU A 91 -0.61 -3.18 22.80
C GLU A 91 -0.02 -4.00 23.97
N SER A 92 1.30 -3.94 24.13
CA SER A 92 2.00 -4.48 25.31
C SER A 92 2.08 -3.44 26.42
#